data_AF-A0A829D0W1-F1
#
_entry.id   AF-A0A829D0W1-F1
#
_cell.length_a   1.000
_cell.length_b   1.000
_cell.length_c   1.000
_cell.angle_alpha   90.00
_cell.angle_beta   90.00
_cell.angle_gamma   90.00
#
_symmetry.space_group_name_H-M   'P 1'
#
loop_
_entity.id
_entity.type
_entity.pdbx_description
1 polymer ?
#
loop_
_entity_poly.entity_id
_entity_poly.type
_entity_poly.pdbx_seq_one_letter_code
_entity_poly.pdbx_strand_id
1 'polypeptide(L)'
;MEENFRGNVVTYKIGLHSLTFCLIGYLVGKFARSAYHENYLSITIYSLLITFITRLATYYLFSLFFHENMSYSLFFTSLFNALIAPAFFYALTWIYQLDHMGDA
;
A
#
# COMPACT_ATOMS: atom_id res chain seq x y z
N MET A 1 18.54 -30.74 8.43
CA MET A 1 19.13 -29.46 8.89
C MET A 1 18.92 -28.31 7.89
N GLU A 2 18.64 -28.59 6.61
CA GLU A 2 18.34 -27.57 5.58
C GLU A 2 16.96 -26.90 5.68
N GLU A 3 15.95 -27.55 6.26
CA GLU A 3 14.60 -26.96 6.39
C GLU A 3 14.56 -25.72 7.28
N ASN A 4 15.35 -25.70 8.36
CA ASN A 4 15.44 -24.55 9.27
C ASN A 4 16.03 -23.31 8.58
N PHE A 5 16.94 -23.49 7.62
CA PHE A 5 17.55 -22.38 6.89
C PHE A 5 16.56 -21.76 5.89
N ARG A 6 15.81 -22.60 5.17
CA ARG A 6 14.75 -22.15 4.26
C ARG A 6 13.61 -21.45 4.98
N GLY A 7 13.16 -22.00 6.12
CA GLY A 7 12.12 -21.39 6.94
C GLY A 7 12.49 -19.98 7.42
N ASN A 8 13.72 -19.80 7.90
CA ASN A 8 14.21 -18.52 8.41
C ASN A 8 14.30 -17.45 7.29
N VAL A 9 14.73 -17.84 6.08
CA VAL A 9 14.77 -16.94 4.92
C VAL A 9 13.36 -16.51 4.49
N VAL A 10 12.39 -17.42 4.49
CA VAL A 10 10.98 -17.10 4.16
C VAL A 10 10.37 -16.17 5.21
N THR A 11 10.58 -16.45 6.50
CA THR A 11 10.13 -15.57 7.60
C THR A 11 10.74 -14.18 7.49
N TYR A 12 12.00 -14.06 7.12
CA TYR A 12 12.66 -12.77 6.92
C TYR A 12 12.08 -11.99 5.72
N LYS A 13 11.79 -12.67 4.60
CA LYS A 13 11.07 -12.07 3.44
C LYS A 13 9.68 -11.56 3.84
N ILE A 14 8.91 -12.34 4.61
CA ILE A 14 7.58 -11.95 5.10
C ILE A 14 7.67 -10.75 6.07
N GLY A 15 8.63 -10.80 7.00
CA GLY A 15 8.87 -9.73 7.97
C GLY A 15 9.17 -8.40 7.29
N LEU A 16 10.06 -8.40 6.30
CA LEU A 16 10.43 -7.19 5.54
C LEU A 16 9.23 -6.59 4.79
N HIS A 17 8.38 -7.43 4.18
CA HIS A 17 7.13 -6.98 3.57
C HIS A 17 6.19 -6.34 4.60
N SER A 18 5.93 -7.03 5.71
CA SER A 18 5.02 -6.54 6.76
C SER A 18 5.47 -5.21 7.37
N LEU A 19 6.79 -5.03 7.58
CA LEU A 19 7.38 -3.78 8.06
C LEU A 19 7.12 -2.64 7.08
N THR A 20 7.37 -2.88 5.79
CA THR A 20 7.18 -1.88 4.74
C THR A 20 5.72 -1.44 4.66
N PHE A 21 4.79 -2.39 4.65
CA PHE A 21 3.35 -2.10 4.64
C PHE A 21 2.88 -1.39 5.92
N CYS A 22 3.45 -1.72 7.08
CA CYS A 22 3.13 -1.05 8.35
C CYS A 22 3.53 0.43 8.33
N LEU A 23 4.77 0.73 7.93
CA LEU A 23 5.28 2.11 7.85
C LEU A 23 4.49 2.94 6.84
N ILE A 24 4.26 2.40 5.65
CA ILE A 24 3.45 3.02 4.61
C ILE A 24 2.02 3.25 5.14
N GLY A 25 1.39 2.23 5.72
CA GLY A 25 0.02 2.32 6.24
C GLY A 25 -0.13 3.42 7.29
N TYR A 26 0.84 3.56 8.19
CA TYR A 26 0.89 4.66 9.15
C TYR A 26 0.98 6.05 8.47
N LEU A 27 1.88 6.20 7.49
CA LEU A 27 2.04 7.46 6.74
C LEU A 27 0.77 7.81 5.97
N VAL A 28 0.17 6.84 5.30
CA VAL A 28 -1.09 7.00 4.55
C VAL A 28 -2.22 7.41 5.49
N GLY A 29 -2.41 6.71 6.60
CA GLY A 29 -3.45 7.04 7.57
C GLY A 29 -3.30 8.45 8.15
N LYS A 30 -2.06 8.90 8.39
CA LYS A 30 -1.77 10.22 8.94
C LYS A 30 -1.95 11.36 7.93
N PHE A 31 -1.44 11.18 6.70
CA PHE A 31 -1.39 12.26 5.70
C PHE A 31 -2.55 12.23 4.71
N ALA A 32 -2.99 11.05 4.28
CA ALA A 32 -4.02 10.94 3.25
C ALA A 32 -5.43 11.20 3.79
N ARG A 33 -5.67 11.04 5.10
CA ARG A 33 -6.97 11.34 5.73
C ARG A 33 -7.44 12.78 5.48
N SER A 34 -6.51 13.74 5.44
CA SER A 34 -6.84 15.15 5.14
C SER A 34 -7.12 15.38 3.65
N ALA A 35 -6.52 14.59 2.76
CA ALA A 35 -6.58 14.81 1.32
C ALA A 35 -7.75 14.08 0.63
N TYR A 36 -8.32 13.05 1.27
CA TYR A 36 -9.46 12.30 0.74
C TYR A 36 -10.79 13.05 0.81
N HIS A 37 -10.86 14.16 1.56
CA HIS A 37 -12.10 14.90 1.75
C HIS A 37 -12.50 15.76 0.53
N GLU A 38 -11.62 15.96 -0.45
CA GLU A 38 -11.80 17.04 -1.41
C GLU A 38 -12.24 16.61 -2.82
N ASN A 39 -11.89 15.41 -3.31
CA ASN A 39 -12.35 14.96 -4.64
C ASN A 39 -11.99 13.49 -4.98
N TYR A 40 -12.79 12.82 -5.82
CA TYR A 40 -12.49 11.48 -6.36
C TYR A 40 -11.20 11.44 -7.21
N LEU A 41 -10.88 12.56 -7.86
CA LEU A 41 -9.64 12.74 -8.61
C LEU A 41 -8.42 12.73 -7.68
N SER A 42 -8.54 13.41 -6.53
CA SER A 42 -7.52 13.38 -5.47
C SER A 42 -7.32 11.96 -4.95
N ILE A 43 -8.40 11.20 -4.65
CA ILE A 43 -8.30 9.80 -4.21
C ILE A 43 -7.47 8.97 -5.19
N THR A 44 -7.73 9.13 -6.49
CA THR A 44 -7.04 8.41 -7.57
C THR A 44 -5.54 8.73 -7.62
N ILE A 45 -5.18 10.03 -7.59
CA ILE A 45 -3.78 10.47 -7.63
C ILE A 45 -3.03 10.02 -6.37
N TYR A 46 -3.62 10.19 -5.20
CA TYR A 46 -3.01 9.78 -3.94
C TYR A 46 -2.81 8.26 -3.89
N SER A 47 -3.81 7.47 -4.30
CA SER A 47 -3.68 6.01 -4.40
C SER A 47 -2.55 5.59 -5.33
N LEU A 48 -2.43 6.25 -6.49
CA LEU A 48 -1.36 5.99 -7.45
C LEU A 48 0.02 6.28 -6.83
N LEU A 49 0.21 7.47 -6.28
CA LEU A 49 1.47 7.90 -5.67
C LEU A 49 1.86 7.03 -4.48
N ILE A 50 0.92 6.76 -3.57
CA ILE A 50 1.13 5.92 -2.41
C ILE A 50 1.51 4.50 -2.84
N THR A 51 0.76 3.90 -3.77
CA THR A 51 1.06 2.54 -4.24
C THR A 51 2.43 2.49 -4.90
N PHE A 52 2.77 3.50 -5.70
CA PHE A 52 4.07 3.61 -6.35
C PHE A 52 5.21 3.70 -5.33
N ILE A 53 5.11 4.62 -4.35
CA ILE A 53 6.11 4.78 -3.29
C ILE A 53 6.23 3.51 -2.45
N THR A 54 5.12 2.85 -2.12
CA THR A 54 5.10 1.59 -1.38
C THR A 54 5.87 0.51 -2.12
N ARG A 55 5.61 0.37 -3.41
CA ARG A 55 6.26 -0.64 -4.26
C ARG A 55 7.74 -0.31 -4.45
N LEU A 56 8.09 0.97 -4.59
CA LEU A 56 9.49 1.42 -4.67
C LEU A 56 10.25 1.14 -3.38
N ALA A 57 9.67 1.49 -2.22
CA ALA A 57 10.26 1.24 -0.91
C ALA A 57 10.45 -0.26 -0.65
N THR A 58 9.44 -1.06 -1.00
CA THR A 58 9.50 -2.52 -0.90
C THR A 58 10.60 -3.07 -1.80
N TYR A 59 10.68 -2.62 -3.06
CA TYR A 59 11.72 -3.04 -4.00
C TYR A 59 13.12 -2.67 -3.49
N TYR A 60 13.29 -1.45 -2.97
CA TYR A 60 14.56 -0.99 -2.42
C TYR A 60 15.00 -1.82 -1.20
N LEU A 61 14.10 -2.02 -0.23
CA LEU A 61 14.36 -2.86 0.94
C LEU A 61 14.71 -4.29 0.51
N PHE A 62 13.93 -4.88 -0.40
CA PHE A 62 14.23 -6.21 -0.89
C PHE A 62 15.55 -6.30 -1.64
N SER A 63 15.92 -5.30 -2.44
CA SER A 63 17.21 -5.26 -3.13
C SER A 63 18.40 -5.16 -2.17
N LEU A 64 18.25 -4.49 -1.02
CA LEU A 64 19.29 -4.40 0.00
C LEU A 64 19.52 -5.73 0.72
N PHE A 65 18.44 -6.47 1.01
CA PHE A 65 18.51 -7.72 1.78
C PHE A 65 18.60 -8.98 0.90
N PHE A 66 18.16 -8.92 -0.35
CA PHE A 66 18.08 -10.03 -1.28
C PHE A 66 18.52 -9.59 -2.69
N HIS A 67 19.68 -10.08 -3.15
CA HIS A 67 20.24 -9.74 -4.46
C HIS A 67 19.60 -10.51 -5.63
N GLU A 68 18.43 -11.11 -5.43
CA GLU A 68 17.71 -11.86 -6.47
C GLU A 68 17.05 -10.89 -7.46
N ASN A 69 17.13 -11.19 -8.77
CA ASN A 69 16.47 -10.43 -9.84
C ASN A 69 14.94 -10.47 -9.65
N MET A 70 14.39 -9.43 -9.04
CA MET A 70 12.98 -9.38 -8.68
C MET A 70 12.19 -8.62 -9.75
N SER A 71 11.44 -9.35 -10.59
CA SER A 71 10.46 -8.78 -11.52
C SER A 71 9.23 -8.25 -10.79
N TYR A 72 9.38 -7.17 -10.02
CA TYR A 72 8.23 -6.45 -9.47
C TYR A 72 7.72 -5.44 -10.50
N SER A 73 6.49 -5.63 -10.97
CA SER A 73 5.83 -4.65 -11.82
C SER A 73 5.37 -3.44 -10.99
N LEU A 74 6.19 -2.39 -10.98
CA LEU A 74 5.91 -1.15 -10.22
C LEU A 74 4.77 -0.35 -10.86
N PHE A 75 4.78 -0.19 -12.18
CA PHE A 75 3.85 0.66 -12.91
C PHE A 75 2.46 0.06 -13.05
N PHE A 76 2.35 -1.19 -13.54
CA PHE A 76 1.05 -1.81 -13.81
C PHE A 76 0.21 -1.95 -12.54
N THR A 77 0.85 -2.38 -11.45
CA THR A 77 0.18 -2.57 -10.17
C THR A 77 -0.29 -1.24 -9.57
N SER A 78 0.48 -0.17 -9.73
CA SER A 78 0.10 1.16 -9.25
C SER A 78 -1.08 1.74 -10.03
N LEU A 79 -1.12 1.50 -11.34
CA LEU A 79 -2.20 1.98 -12.21
C LEU A 79 -3.50 1.21 -11.96
N PHE A 80 -3.43 -0.12 -11.76
CA PHE A 80 -4.58 -0.92 -11.36
C PHE A 80 -5.14 -0.51 -10.00
N ASN A 81 -4.28 -0.31 -9.00
CA ASN A 81 -4.71 0.17 -7.68
C ASN A 81 -5.30 1.58 -7.72
N ALA A 82 -4.78 2.46 -8.58
CA ALA A 82 -5.33 3.79 -8.76
C ALA A 82 -6.74 3.75 -9.36
N LEU A 83 -6.99 2.87 -10.34
CA LEU A 83 -8.30 2.70 -10.98
C LEU A 83 -9.35 2.13 -10.02
N ILE A 84 -8.96 1.16 -9.19
CA ILE A 84 -9.85 0.45 -8.26
C ILE A 84 -10.10 1.26 -6.98
N ALA A 85 -9.15 2.11 -6.56
CA ALA A 85 -9.26 2.91 -5.34
C ALA A 85 -10.52 3.77 -5.22
N PRO A 86 -10.94 4.58 -6.22
CA PRO A 86 -12.16 5.38 -6.10
C PRO A 86 -13.42 4.50 -5.95
N ALA A 87 -13.48 3.34 -6.61
CA ALA A 87 -14.58 2.40 -6.46
C ALA A 87 -14.63 1.79 -5.04
N PHE A 88 -13.47 1.44 -4.48
CA PHE A 88 -13.38 0.96 -3.09
C PHE A 88 -13.71 2.05 -2.07
N PHE A 89 -13.24 3.28 -2.28
CA PHE A 89 -13.58 4.41 -1.42
C PHE A 89 -15.08 4.70 -1.45
N TYR A 90 -15.71 4.66 -2.62
CA TYR A 90 -17.16 4.78 -2.74
C TYR A 90 -17.91 3.68 -1.97
N ALA A 91 -17.51 2.42 -2.13
CA ALA A 91 -18.09 1.30 -1.39
C ALA A 91 -17.89 1.42 0.13
N LEU A 92 -16.70 1.86 0.57
CA LEU A 92 -16.39 2.09 1.98
C LEU A 92 -17.19 3.25 2.56
N THR A 93 -17.34 4.36 1.83
CA THR A 93 -18.20 5.48 2.25
C THR A 93 -19.65 5.03 2.41
N TRP A 94 -20.14 4.17 1.51
CA TRP A 94 -21.49 3.61 1.61
C TRP A 94 -21.66 2.68 2.82
N ILE A 95 -20.70 1.77 3.06
CA ILE A 95 -20.73 0.82 4.18
C ILE A 95 -20.61 1.54 5.53
N TYR A 96 -19.69 2.49 5.64
CA TYR A 96 -19.38 3.16 6.90
C TYR A 96 -20.23 4.41 7.14
N GLN A 97 -21.10 4.79 6.20
CA GLN A 97 -21.93 6.01 6.25
C GLN A 97 -21.14 7.23 6.79
N LEU A 98 -19.93 7.47 6.26
CA LEU A 98 -19.10 8.60 6.73
C LEU A 98 -19.82 9.96 6.59
N ASP A 99 -20.85 10.02 5.75
CA ASP A 99 -21.73 11.16 5.54
C ASP A 99 -22.67 11.46 6.74
N HIS A 100 -22.86 10.52 7.68
CA HIS A 100 -23.82 10.66 8.80
C HIS A 100 -23.19 11.11 10.13
N MET A 101 -21.88 11.39 10.19
CA MET A 101 -21.21 11.90 11.40
C MET A 101 -20.75 13.36 11.30
N GLY A 102 -21.36 14.14 10.39
CA GLY A 102 -21.12 15.58 10.23
C GLY A 102 -22.30 16.48 10.60
N ASP A 103 -23.51 15.93 10.72
CA ASP A 103 -24.76 16.70 10.93
C ASP A 103 -25.43 16.39 12.28
N ALA A 104 -24.68 16.52 13.38
CA ALA A 104 -25.26 16.58 14.73
C ALA A 104 -24.45 17.49 15.66
#